data_AF-X8JDT7-F1
#
_entry.id   AF-X8JDT7-F1
#
_cell.length_a   1.000
_cell.length_b   1.000
_cell.length_c   1.000
_cell.angle_alpha   90.00
_cell.angle_beta   90.00
_cell.angle_gamma   90.00
#
_symmetry.space_group_name_H-M   'P 1'
#
loop_
_entity.id
_entity.type
_entity.pdbx_description
1 polymer ?
#
loop_
_entity_poly.entity_id
_entity_poly.type
_entity_poly.pdbx_seq_one_letter_code
_entity_poly.pdbx_strand_id
1 'polypeptide(L)'
;MSSAPSKTSSEEIIGQKYDRCVADLIVKSGIGFGVGVVASVLIFRRRGWPIALSTGFGAGGAYADCDRSFNPARIPGTRIVPPSALKEQK
;
A
#
# COMPACT_ATOMS: atom_id res chain seq x y z
N MET A 1 -6.33 24.51 -21.12
CA MET A 1 -6.75 25.33 -19.97
C MET A 1 -6.27 24.61 -18.72
N SER A 2 -5.12 25.05 -18.18
CA SER A 2 -4.59 24.51 -16.92
C SER A 2 -5.41 25.11 -15.79
N SER A 3 -6.28 24.31 -15.19
CA SER A 3 -6.99 24.70 -13.98
C SER A 3 -5.96 24.96 -12.88
N ALA A 4 -6.02 26.14 -12.28
CA ALA A 4 -5.29 26.51 -11.07
C ALA A 4 -5.42 25.41 -10.00
N PRO A 5 -4.47 25.25 -9.07
CA PRO A 5 -4.62 24.30 -7.97
C PRO A 5 -5.79 24.78 -7.11
N SER A 6 -6.98 24.25 -7.35
CA SER A 6 -8.07 24.30 -6.39
C SER A 6 -7.50 23.76 -5.09
N LYS A 7 -7.71 24.47 -3.98
CA LYS A 7 -7.37 23.94 -2.66
C LYS A 7 -7.96 22.54 -2.60
N THR A 8 -7.10 21.51 -2.57
CA THR A 8 -7.55 20.13 -2.58
C THR A 8 -8.47 19.96 -1.38
N SER A 9 -9.72 19.66 -1.65
CA SER A 9 -10.71 19.46 -0.58
C SER A 9 -10.24 18.30 0.28
N SER A 10 -10.48 18.37 1.59
CA SER A 10 -10.02 17.32 2.52
C SER A 10 -10.52 15.93 2.12
N GLU A 11 -11.73 15.85 1.58
CA GLU A 11 -12.36 14.64 1.00
C GLU A 11 -11.56 14.07 -0.19
N GLU A 12 -11.02 14.92 -1.07
CA GLU A 12 -10.21 14.45 -2.20
C GLU A 12 -8.86 13.91 -1.75
N ILE A 13 -8.25 14.51 -0.71
CA ILE A 13 -7.00 14.00 -0.11
C ILE A 13 -7.23 12.61 0.51
N ILE A 14 -8.35 12.43 1.22
CA ILE A 14 -8.71 11.13 1.81
C ILE A 14 -9.03 10.11 0.72
N GLY A 15 -9.77 10.51 -0.32
CA GLY A 15 -10.08 9.68 -1.47
C GLY A 15 -8.83 9.15 -2.16
N GLN A 16 -7.85 10.01 -2.44
CA GLN A 16 -6.58 9.62 -3.06
C GLN A 16 -5.79 8.62 -2.20
N LYS A 17 -5.77 8.79 -0.87
CA LYS A 17 -5.10 7.83 0.03
C LYS A 17 -5.80 6.48 0.06
N TYR A 18 -7.13 6.49 0.03
CA TYR A 18 -7.93 5.27 0.01
C TYR A 18 -7.71 4.50 -1.29
N ASP A 19 -7.75 5.17 -2.44
CA ASP A 19 -7.50 4.57 -3.75
C ASP A 19 -6.11 3.91 -3.81
N ARG A 20 -5.08 4.63 -3.32
CA ARG A 20 -3.71 4.10 -3.18
C ARG A 20 -3.66 2.86 -2.30
N CYS A 21 -4.37 2.88 -1.17
CA CYS A 21 -4.43 1.76 -0.23
C CYS A 21 -5.08 0.53 -0.86
N VAL A 22 -6.22 0.70 -1.53
CA VAL A 22 -6.93 -0.39 -2.21
C VAL A 22 -6.08 -0.97 -3.34
N ALA A 23 -5.41 -0.12 -4.11
CA ALA A 23 -4.50 -0.55 -5.17
C ALA A 23 -3.34 -1.39 -4.60
N ASP A 24 -2.67 -0.93 -3.54
CA ASP A 24 -1.58 -1.68 -2.93
C ASP A 24 -2.07 -3.01 -2.34
N LEU A 25 -3.26 -3.00 -1.72
CA LEU A 25 -3.89 -4.21 -1.19
C LEU A 25 -4.11 -5.24 -2.29
N ILE A 26 -4.73 -4.88 -3.40
CA ILE A 26 -4.99 -5.79 -4.52
C ILE A 26 -3.67 -6.33 -5.11
N VAL A 27 -2.68 -5.46 -5.31
CA VAL A 27 -1.40 -5.87 -5.89
C VAL A 27 -0.66 -6.83 -4.95
N LYS A 28 -0.53 -6.48 -3.67
CA LYS A 28 0.28 -7.23 -2.70
C LYS A 28 -0.41 -8.53 -2.27
N SER A 29 -1.74 -8.51 -2.11
CA SER A 29 -2.52 -9.72 -1.90
C SER A 29 -2.52 -10.60 -3.14
N GLY A 30 -2.60 -10.02 -4.35
CA GLY A 30 -2.57 -10.75 -5.62
C GLY A 30 -1.23 -11.46 -5.85
N ILE A 31 -0.11 -10.77 -5.59
CA ILE A 31 1.22 -11.38 -5.61
C ILE A 31 1.31 -12.49 -4.56
N GLY A 32 0.88 -12.23 -3.33
CA GLY A 32 0.83 -13.23 -2.26
C GLY A 32 0.00 -14.46 -2.63
N PHE A 33 -1.17 -14.25 -3.25
CA PHE A 33 -2.04 -15.31 -3.73
C PHE A 33 -1.38 -16.13 -4.84
N GLY A 34 -0.78 -15.48 -5.84
CA GLY A 34 -0.07 -16.16 -6.93
C GLY A 34 1.08 -17.03 -6.42
N VAL A 35 1.92 -16.49 -5.53
CA VAL A 35 2.99 -17.25 -4.86
C VAL A 35 2.41 -18.41 -4.05
N GLY A 36 1.32 -18.18 -3.33
CA GLY A 36 0.62 -19.18 -2.55
C GLY A 36 0.09 -20.34 -3.37
N VAL A 37 -0.49 -20.06 -4.54
CA VAL A 37 -1.00 -21.08 -5.47
C VAL A 37 0.16 -21.92 -6.01
N VAL A 38 1.24 -21.28 -6.47
CA VAL A 38 2.43 -22.00 -6.98
C VAL A 38 3.04 -22.88 -5.89
N ALA A 39 3.22 -22.34 -4.67
CA ALA A 39 3.72 -23.10 -3.52
C ALA A 39 2.78 -24.25 -3.13
N SER A 40 1.47 -24.01 -3.12
CA SER A 40 0.45 -25.02 -2.79
C SER A 40 0.52 -26.21 -3.74
N VAL A 41 0.63 -25.96 -5.04
CA VAL A 41 0.63 -27.01 -6.06
C VAL A 41 1.95 -27.77 -6.09
N LEU A 42 3.09 -27.09 -6.00
CA LEU A 42 4.41 -27.71 -6.18
C LEU A 42 4.96 -28.36 -4.89
N ILE A 43 4.79 -27.71 -3.73
CA ILE A 43 5.48 -28.11 -2.49
C ILE A 43 4.50 -28.73 -1.49
N PHE A 44 3.31 -28.15 -1.35
CA PHE A 44 2.36 -28.52 -0.27
C PHE A 44 1.21 -29.42 -0.72
N ARG A 45 1.36 -30.11 -1.87
CA ARG A 45 0.45 -31.17 -2.33
C ARG A 45 -1.03 -30.74 -2.34
N ARG A 46 -1.30 -29.53 -2.86
CA ARG A 46 -2.62 -28.88 -2.95
C ARG A 46 -3.30 -28.51 -1.62
N ARG A 47 -2.55 -28.38 -0.53
CA ARG A 47 -3.11 -27.83 0.71
C ARG A 47 -3.40 -26.34 0.56
N GLY A 48 -4.55 -25.88 1.06
CA GLY A 48 -5.01 -24.48 0.93
C GLY A 48 -4.39 -23.49 1.92
N TRP A 49 -3.85 -23.96 3.05
CA TRP A 49 -3.23 -23.10 4.06
C TRP A 49 -2.07 -22.20 3.54
N PRO A 50 -1.17 -22.62 2.62
CA PRO A 50 -0.14 -21.72 2.08
C PRO A 50 -0.74 -20.55 1.30
N ILE A 51 -1.86 -20.75 0.60
CA ILE A 51 -2.55 -19.68 -0.14
C ILE A 51 -3.11 -18.65 0.85
N ALA A 52 -3.78 -19.12 1.90
CA ALA A 52 -4.33 -18.26 2.93
C ALA A 52 -3.22 -17.47 3.66
N LEU A 53 -2.12 -18.12 4.04
CA LEU A 53 -1.00 -17.45 4.71
C LEU A 53 -0.29 -16.44 3.80
N SER A 54 0.02 -16.81 2.56
CA SER A 54 0.74 -15.92 1.66
C SER A 54 -0.10 -14.70 1.25
N THR A 55 -1.40 -14.91 1.00
CA THR A 55 -2.35 -13.82 0.72
C THR A 55 -2.53 -12.93 1.95
N GLY A 56 -2.67 -13.53 3.14
CA GLY A 56 -2.77 -12.82 4.41
C GLY A 56 -1.55 -11.97 4.73
N PHE A 57 -0.34 -12.47 4.46
CA PHE A 57 0.90 -11.70 4.60
C PHE A 57 0.94 -10.51 3.63
N GLY A 58 0.56 -10.72 2.37
CA GLY A 58 0.46 -9.64 1.37
C GLY A 58 -0.54 -8.55 1.80
N ALA A 59 -1.74 -8.97 2.23
CA ALA A 59 -2.77 -8.07 2.72
C ALA A 59 -2.35 -7.31 4.00
N GLY A 60 -1.70 -7.98 4.95
CA GLY A 60 -1.20 -7.34 6.17
C GLY A 60 -0.09 -6.31 5.88
N GLY A 61 0.80 -6.62 4.94
CA GLY A 61 1.82 -5.68 4.48
C GLY A 61 1.23 -4.44 3.80
N ALA A 62 0.17 -4.59 3.01
CA ALA A 62 -0.55 -3.46 2.42
C ALA A 62 -1.28 -2.64 3.49
N TYR A 63 -1.92 -3.28 4.47
CA TYR A 63 -2.58 -2.59 5.58
C TYR A 63 -1.61 -1.70 6.38
N ALA A 64 -0.41 -2.21 6.68
CA ALA A 64 0.62 -1.42 7.34
C ALA A 64 1.07 -0.22 6.49
N ASP A 65 1.10 -0.35 5.17
CA ASP A 65 1.41 0.76 4.25
C ASP A 65 0.29 1.82 4.24
N CYS A 66 -0.96 1.37 4.27
CA CYS A 66 -2.12 2.23 4.42
C CYS A 66 -2.08 3.00 5.74
N ASP A 67 -1.82 2.34 6.88
CA ASP A 67 -1.74 3.01 8.19
C ASP A 67 -0.69 4.14 8.19
N ARG A 68 0.47 3.91 7.57
CA ARG A 68 1.53 4.94 7.42
C ARG A 68 1.09 6.10 6.53
N SER A 69 0.29 5.83 5.50
CA SER A 69 -0.25 6.86 4.60
C SER A 69 -1.27 7.76 5.31
N PHE A 70 -2.04 7.21 6.25
CA PHE A 70 -2.99 7.97 7.06
C PHE A 70 -2.33 8.66 8.26
N ASN A 71 -1.38 8.01 8.92
CA ASN A 71 -0.66 8.56 10.07
C ASN A 71 0.86 8.54 9.88
N PRO A 72 1.42 9.48 9.09
CA PRO A 72 2.85 9.49 8.77
C PRO A 72 3.76 9.78 9.98
N ALA A 73 3.21 10.23 11.12
CA ALA A 73 3.96 10.39 12.36
C ALA A 73 4.21 9.07 13.12
N ARG A 74 3.54 7.96 12.73
CA ARG A 74 3.75 6.63 13.32
C ARG A 74 5.03 5.93 12.90
N ILE A 75 5.80 6.51 11.98
CA ILE A 75 6.98 5.88 11.42
C ILE A 75 8.17 6.18 12.37
N PRO A 76 8.69 5.20 13.13
CA PRO A 76 9.80 5.46 14.03
C PRO A 76 11.05 5.80 13.21
N GLY A 77 11.70 6.91 13.55
CA GLY A 77 13.01 7.30 13.01
C GLY A 77 13.01 8.07 11.68
N THR A 78 11.87 8.51 11.14
CA THR A 78 11.85 9.35 9.93
C THR A 78 11.36 10.78 10.22
N ARG A 79 11.98 11.78 9.57
CA ARG A 79 11.51 13.17 9.59
C ARG A 79 10.74 13.42 8.29
N ILE A 80 9.51 13.95 8.40
CA ILE A 80 8.73 14.35 7.24
C ILE A 80 9.36 15.62 6.67
N VAL A 81 10.03 15.50 5.53
CA VAL A 81 10.58 16.66 4.80
C VAL A 81 9.44 17.26 3.98
N PRO A 82 9.10 18.55 4.16
CA PRO A 82 8.05 19.18 3.37
C PRO A 82 8.44 19.19 1.88
N PRO A 83 7.49 18.99 0.96
CA PRO A 83 7.76 18.87 -0.47
C PRO A 83 8.42 20.10 -1.10
N SER A 84 8.34 21.27 -0.45
CA SER A 84 9.09 22.48 -0.82
C SER A 84 10.60 22.32 -0.66
N ALA A 85 11.07 21.60 0.37
CA ALA A 85 12.50 21.40 0.63
C ALA A 85 13.14 20.38 -0.33
N LEU A 86 12.36 19.49 -0.95
CA LEU A 86 12.84 18.58 -2.00
C LEU A 86 12.99 19.28 -3.36
N LYS A 87 12.25 20.37 -3.58
CA LYS A 87 12.23 21.11 -4.86
C LYS A 87 13.39 22.13 -4.96
N GLU A 88 13.98 22.52 -3.83
CA GLU A 88 15.11 23.46 -3.75
C GLU A 88 16.49 22.77 -3.87
N GLN A 89 16.53 21.44 -3.71
CA GLN A 89 17.75 20.62 -3.82
C GLN A 89 18.01 20.07 -5.24
N LYS A 90 17.19 20.44 -6.23
CA LYS A 90 17.35 20.04 -7.64
C LYS A 90 17.45 21.27 -8.52
#